data_AF-A0A0F9KEG0-F1
#
_entry.id   AF-A0A0F9KEG0-F1
#
_cell.length_a   1.000
_cell.length_b   1.000
_cell.length_c   1.000
_cell.angle_alpha   90.00
_cell.angle_beta   90.00
_cell.angle_gamma   90.00
#
_symmetry.space_group_name_H-M   'P 1'
#
loop_
_entity.id
_entity.type
_entity.pdbx_description
1 polymer ?
#
loop_
_entity_poly.entity_id
_entity_poly.type
_entity_poly.pdbx_seq_one_letter_code
_entity_poly.pdbx_strand_id
1 'polypeptide(L)'
;WDEGNELGSHVPFMLAIKQAEADLVDSQLGVIQDAGNKGMWAAAMTLLERRFPQDFGRNQRIEVSNQTTIIHRLELGSALEHILLRAAELGSPAGLLTEGDGTASISTTRPVEATPDAE
;
A
#
# COMPACT_ATOMS: atom_id res chain seq x y z
N TRP A 1 50.82 21.72 -13.29
CA TRP A 1 49.78 21.91 -12.26
C TRP A 1 48.97 23.07 -12.75
N ASP A 2 47.75 22.79 -13.19
CA ASP A 2 46.94 23.71 -13.99
C ASP A 2 46.46 24.87 -13.11
N GLU A 3 46.91 26.08 -13.44
CA GLU A 3 46.52 27.34 -12.83
C GLU A 3 45.16 27.74 -13.41
N GLY A 4 44.04 27.27 -12.83
CA GLY A 4 42.75 27.55 -13.48
C GLY A 4 41.47 27.17 -12.75
N ASN A 5 41.49 26.89 -11.44
CA ASN A 5 40.25 26.69 -10.71
C ASN A 5 40.45 27.01 -9.22
N GLU A 6 40.55 28.31 -8.89
CA GLU A 6 40.30 28.76 -7.52
C GLU A 6 38.82 28.54 -7.23
N LEU A 7 38.49 27.30 -6.89
CA LEU A 7 37.22 26.96 -6.29
C LEU A 7 37.06 27.92 -5.10
N GLY A 8 35.98 28.72 -5.11
CA GLY A 8 35.81 29.79 -4.13
C GLY A 8 36.01 29.28 -2.70
N SER A 9 36.41 30.16 -1.77
CA SER A 9 36.84 29.85 -0.38
C SER A 9 36.04 28.75 0.37
N HIS A 10 34.77 28.54 0.03
CA HIS A 10 33.88 27.54 0.63
C HIS A 10 33.96 26.13 0.03
N VAL A 11 34.53 25.96 -1.17
CA VAL A 11 34.52 24.65 -1.84
C VAL A 11 35.39 23.60 -1.13
N PRO A 12 36.62 23.90 -0.66
CA PRO A 12 37.39 22.94 0.10
C PRO A 12 36.65 22.46 1.36
N PHE A 13 35.91 23.38 2.00
CA PHE A 13 35.08 23.06 3.16
C PHE A 13 33.90 22.16 2.79
N MET A 14 33.19 22.47 1.71
CA MET A 14 32.11 21.61 1.20
C MET A 14 32.61 20.21 0.84
N LEU A 15 33.78 20.11 0.20
CA LEU A 15 34.38 18.83 -0.16
C LEU A 15 34.77 18.03 1.10
N ALA A 16 35.33 18.70 2.12
CA ALA A 16 35.63 18.07 3.39
C ALA A 16 34.37 17.53 4.10
N ILE A 17 33.26 18.28 4.06
CA ILE A 17 31.96 17.79 4.59
C ILE A 17 31.51 16.55 3.82
N LYS A 18 31.57 16.58 2.49
CA LYS A 18 31.14 15.46 1.65
C LYS A 18 31.99 14.21 1.87
N GLN A 19 33.30 14.37 2.05
CA GLN A 19 34.16 13.26 2.40
C GLN A 19 33.79 12.68 3.77
N ALA A 20 33.59 13.53 4.79
CA ALA A 20 33.21 13.07 6.12
C ALA A 20 31.84 12.38 6.14
N GLU A 21 30.90 12.81 5.30
CA GLU A 21 29.61 12.14 5.12
C GLU A 21 29.78 10.75 4.50
N ALA A 22 30.62 10.62 3.47
CA ALA A 22 30.93 9.33 2.84
C ALA A 22 31.59 8.36 3.83
N ASP A 23 32.62 8.82 4.56
CA ASP A 23 33.33 8.02 5.55
C ASP A 23 32.39 7.53 6.67
N LEU A 24 31.43 8.38 7.08
CA LEU A 24 30.40 7.99 8.04
C LEU A 24 29.52 6.88 7.48
N VAL A 25 29.03 7.00 6.24
CA VAL A 25 28.19 5.97 5.61
C VAL A 25 28.94 4.64 5.54
N ASP A 26 30.17 4.66 5.04
CA ASP A 26 31.01 3.45 4.92
C ASP A 26 31.22 2.77 6.28
N SER A 27 31.51 3.55 7.33
CA SER A 27 31.69 3.01 8.68
C SER A 27 30.42 2.31 9.20
N GLN A 28 29.24 2.90 8.97
CA GLN A 28 27.98 2.33 9.44
C GLN A 28 27.58 1.11 8.62
N LEU A 29 27.84 1.11 7.31
CA LEU A 29 27.64 -0.06 6.47
C LEU A 29 28.53 -1.22 6.91
N GLY A 30 29.79 -0.96 7.31
CA GLY A 30 30.66 -1.96 7.91
C GLY A 30 30.06 -2.57 9.19
N VAL A 31 29.55 -1.73 10.11
CA VAL A 31 28.88 -2.21 11.33
C VAL A 31 27.66 -3.09 11.00
N ILE A 32 26.86 -2.71 10.00
CA ILE A 32 25.68 -3.49 9.58
C ILE A 32 26.10 -4.84 9.00
N GLN A 33 27.14 -4.87 8.16
CA GLN A 33 27.67 -6.09 7.55
C GLN A 33 28.23 -7.05 8.62
N ASP A 34 29.01 -6.52 9.57
CA ASP A 34 29.66 -7.31 10.62
C ASP A 34 28.66 -7.83 11.67
N ALA A 35 27.59 -7.08 11.93
CA ALA A 35 26.61 -7.40 12.98
C ALA A 35 25.78 -8.66 12.68
N GLY A 36 25.69 -9.10 11.42
CA GLY A 36 24.91 -10.29 11.02
C GLY A 36 23.52 -10.35 11.65
N ASN A 37 23.09 -11.54 12.11
CA ASN A 37 21.74 -11.75 12.66
C ASN A 37 21.54 -11.31 14.13
N LYS A 38 22.61 -10.99 14.88
CA LYS A 38 22.54 -10.81 16.35
C LYS A 38 23.19 -9.53 16.87
N GLY A 39 23.80 -8.71 16.00
CA GLY A 39 24.46 -7.47 16.40
C GLY A 39 23.56 -6.22 16.34
N MET A 40 24.12 -5.09 16.77
CA MET A 40 23.43 -3.79 16.86
C MET A 40 23.25 -3.06 15.50
N TRP A 41 22.99 -3.79 14.42
CA TRP A 41 22.82 -3.23 13.08
C TRP A 41 21.65 -2.22 13.02
N ALA A 42 20.61 -2.43 13.82
CA ALA A 42 19.41 -1.59 13.82
C ALA A 42 19.72 -0.13 14.21
N ALA A 43 20.68 0.09 15.11
CA ALA A 43 21.06 1.44 15.53
C ALA A 43 21.81 2.19 14.40
N ALA A 44 22.77 1.50 13.76
CA ALA A 44 23.47 2.03 12.59
C ALA A 44 22.52 2.32 11.43
N MET A 45 21.59 1.41 11.15
CA MET A 45 20.57 1.58 10.11
C MET A 45 19.63 2.76 10.42
N THR A 46 19.18 2.89 11.67
CA THR A 46 18.34 4.01 12.11
C THR A 46 19.04 5.37 11.95
N LEU A 47 20.34 5.43 12.21
CA LEU A 47 21.13 6.65 12.01
C LEU A 47 21.16 7.03 10.53
N LEU A 48 21.41 6.07 9.64
CA LEU A 48 21.44 6.29 8.19
C LEU A 48 20.07 6.73 7.66
N GLU A 49 18.98 6.07 8.07
CA GLU A 49 17.60 6.45 7.69
C GLU A 49 17.28 7.91 8.04
N ARG A 50 17.73 8.41 9.20
CA ARG A 50 17.44 9.79 9.64
C ARG A 50 18.27 10.84 8.93
N ARG A 51 19.52 10.52 8.61
CA ARG A 51 20.48 11.49 8.02
C ARG A 51 20.41 11.50 6.49
N PHE A 52 20.11 10.36 5.90
CA PHE A 52 20.05 10.14 4.46
C PHE A 52 18.74 9.41 4.07
N PRO A 53 17.57 10.03 4.32
CA PRO A 53 16.27 9.38 4.12
C PRO A 53 15.96 9.05 2.65
N GLN A 54 16.58 9.74 1.70
CA GLN A 54 16.39 9.46 0.27
C GLN A 54 17.08 8.15 -0.14
N ASP A 55 18.24 7.86 0.42
CA ASP A 55 19.05 6.71 0.05
C ASP A 55 18.70 5.47 0.89
N PHE A 56 18.41 5.67 2.18
CA PHE A 56 18.22 4.59 3.15
C PHE A 56 16.79 4.50 3.70
N GLY A 57 15.91 5.43 3.33
CA GLY A 57 14.52 5.42 3.78
C GLY A 57 13.74 4.21 3.29
N ARG A 58 12.68 3.87 4.01
CA ARG A 58 11.79 2.76 3.64
C ARG A 58 10.93 3.16 2.44
N ASN A 59 11.28 2.65 1.27
CA ASN A 59 10.47 2.79 0.07
C ASN A 59 9.34 1.75 0.06
N GLN A 60 8.14 2.15 0.47
CA GLN A 60 6.95 1.31 0.31
C GLN A 60 6.34 1.53 -1.08
N ARG A 61 6.41 0.51 -1.93
CA ARG A 61 5.61 0.46 -3.14
C ARG A 61 4.20 0.02 -2.77
N ILE A 62 3.26 0.95 -2.76
CA ILE A 62 1.85 0.66 -2.54
C ILE A 62 1.20 0.39 -3.90
N GLU A 63 0.75 -0.84 -4.10
CA GLU A 63 -0.10 -1.19 -5.23
C GLU A 63 -1.56 -0.92 -4.86
N VAL A 64 -2.17 0.09 -5.49
CA VAL A 64 -3.55 0.46 -5.23
C VAL A 64 -4.44 -0.26 -6.24
N SER A 65 -5.04 -1.38 -5.83
CA SER A 65 -6.07 -2.05 -6.63
C SER A 65 -7.41 -1.36 -6.40
N ASN A 66 -7.86 -0.56 -7.37
CA ASN A 66 -9.19 0.04 -7.34
C ASN A 66 -10.24 -1.01 -7.71
N GLN A 67 -10.87 -1.63 -6.72
CA GLN A 67 -12.09 -2.40 -6.95
C GLN A 67 -13.28 -1.43 -6.98
N THR A 68 -13.82 -1.20 -8.17
CA THR A 68 -15.06 -0.43 -8.34
C THR A 68 -16.25 -1.33 -8.09
N THR A 69 -16.90 -1.18 -6.94
CA THR A 69 -18.20 -1.81 -6.68
C THR A 69 -19.30 -0.96 -7.30
N ILE A 70 -19.87 -1.41 -8.41
CA ILE A 70 -21.05 -0.79 -9.01
C ILE A 70 -22.28 -1.35 -8.31
N ILE A 71 -22.96 -0.51 -7.52
CA ILE A 71 -24.24 -0.85 -6.88
C ILE A 71 -25.36 -0.48 -7.83
N HIS A 72 -25.99 -1.48 -8.45
CA HIS A 72 -27.22 -1.28 -9.20
C HIS A 72 -28.41 -1.28 -8.24
N ARG A 73 -29.02 -0.11 -8.03
CA ARG A 73 -30.30 0.01 -7.32
C ARG A 73 -31.43 -0.14 -8.33
N LEU A 74 -32.13 -1.27 -8.26
CA LEU A 74 -33.35 -1.49 -9.03
C LEU A 74 -34.51 -0.92 -8.21
N GLU A 75 -35.06 0.20 -8.64
CA GLU A 75 -36.31 0.73 -8.11
C GLU A 75 -37.46 -0.11 -8.70
N LEU A 76 -37.97 -1.07 -7.91
CA LEU A 76 -39.11 -1.87 -8.31
C LEU A 76 -40.37 -0.99 -8.23
N GLY A 77 -40.93 -0.65 -9.39
CA GLY A 77 -42.21 0.07 -9.43
C GLY A 77 -43.36 -0.73 -8.81
N SER A 78 -44.42 -0.01 -8.41
CA SER A 78 -45.61 -0.50 -7.70
C SER A 78 -46.34 -1.69 -8.35
N ALA A 79 -46.05 -2.01 -9.60
CA ALA A 79 -46.56 -3.19 -10.29
C ALA A 79 -46.08 -4.51 -9.65
N LEU A 80 -44.90 -4.55 -9.02
CA LEU A 80 -44.37 -5.74 -8.36
C LEU A 80 -44.79 -5.85 -6.88
N GLU A 81 -45.20 -4.74 -6.25
CA GLU A 81 -45.74 -4.77 -4.88
C GLU A 81 -46.99 -5.64 -4.79
N HIS A 82 -47.90 -5.54 -5.77
CA HIS A 82 -49.10 -6.38 -5.81
C HIS A 82 -48.80 -7.87 -6.06
N ILE A 83 -47.71 -8.19 -6.76
CA ILE A 83 -47.31 -9.58 -7.02
C ILE A 83 -46.65 -10.19 -5.77
N LEU A 84 -45.83 -9.42 -5.05
CA LEU A 84 -45.21 -9.83 -3.79
C LEU A 84 -46.23 -9.95 -2.66
N LEU A 85 -47.20 -9.04 -2.58
CA LEU A 85 -48.29 -9.10 -1.60
C LEU A 85 -49.16 -10.36 -1.83
N ARG A 86 -49.43 -10.69 -3.09
CA ARG A 86 -50.22 -11.88 -3.47
C ARG A 86 -49.46 -13.19 -3.28
N ALA A 87 -48.14 -13.18 -3.41
CA ALA A 87 -47.28 -14.32 -3.09
C ALA A 87 -47.18 -14.57 -1.57
N ALA A 88 -47.27 -13.51 -0.75
CA ALA A 88 -47.35 -13.62 0.71
C ALA A 88 -48.72 -14.14 1.20
N GLU A 89 -49.81 -13.77 0.52
CA GLU A 89 -51.18 -14.23 0.83
C GLU A 89 -51.43 -15.71 0.50
N LEU A 90 -50.69 -16.30 -0.45
CA LEU A 90 -50.85 -17.70 -0.86
C LEU A 90 -50.10 -18.71 0.03
N GLY A 91 -49.50 -18.26 1.13
CA GLY A 91 -48.92 -19.12 2.16
C GLY A 91 -47.61 -19.77 1.71
N SER A 92 -46.49 -19.19 2.13
CA SER A 92 -45.21 -19.91 2.12
C SER A 92 -45.29 -21.08 3.12
N PRO A 93 -44.91 -22.32 2.71
CA PRO A 93 -44.62 -23.37 3.67
C PRO A 93 -43.46 -22.91 4.56
N ALA A 94 -43.69 -23.06 5.87
CA ALA A 94 -42.75 -22.97 6.98
C ALA A 94 -41.26 -23.08 6.62
N GLY A 95 -40.47 -22.07 7.01
CA GLY A 95 -39.02 -22.19 7.00
C GLY A 95 -38.24 -20.90 7.26
N LEU A 96 -38.27 -20.43 8.51
CA LEU A 96 -37.21 -19.63 9.16
C LEU A 96 -36.89 -18.24 8.54
N LEU A 97 -37.54 -17.20 9.08
CA LEU A 97 -37.03 -15.82 9.04
C LEU A 97 -37.08 -15.23 10.45
N THR A 98 -35.91 -14.97 10.99
CA THR A 98 -35.68 -14.06 12.12
C THR A 98 -35.93 -12.63 11.67
N GLU A 99 -36.72 -11.90 12.47
CA GLU A 99 -36.98 -10.48 12.30
C GLU A 99 -35.66 -9.68 12.32
N GLY A 100 -35.40 -8.93 11.25
CA GLY A 100 -34.19 -8.13 11.11
C GLY A 100 -34.21 -7.35 9.80
N ASP A 101 -34.73 -6.13 9.87
CA ASP A 101 -34.45 -4.96 9.01
C ASP A 101 -34.20 -5.22 7.50
N GLY A 102 -35.29 -5.25 6.72
CA GLY A 102 -35.49 -4.44 5.52
C GLY A 102 -34.42 -4.31 4.41
N THR A 103 -33.38 -5.14 4.36
CA THR A 103 -32.35 -5.05 3.30
C THR A 103 -31.92 -6.45 2.82
N ALA A 104 -32.52 -6.90 1.73
CA ALA A 104 -32.02 -8.06 0.99
C ALA A 104 -30.84 -7.62 0.11
N SER A 105 -29.62 -7.80 0.61
CA SER A 105 -28.40 -7.62 -0.18
C SER A 105 -27.98 -8.95 -0.80
N ILE A 106 -28.15 -9.10 -2.12
CA ILE A 106 -27.62 -10.26 -2.85
C ILE A 106 -26.23 -9.90 -3.35
N SER A 107 -25.21 -10.38 -2.66
CA SER A 107 -23.82 -10.29 -3.13
C SER A 107 -23.53 -11.48 -4.04
N THR A 108 -23.59 -11.27 -5.35
CA THR A 108 -23.05 -12.24 -6.32
C THR A 108 -21.59 -11.90 -6.57
N THR A 109 -20.69 -12.67 -5.96
CA THR A 109 -19.28 -12.66 -6.33
C THR A 109 -19.15 -13.49 -7.61
N ARG A 110 -18.97 -12.82 -8.75
CA ARG A 110 -18.65 -13.49 -10.00
C ARG A 110 -17.13 -13.68 -10.06
N PRO A 111 -16.59 -14.91 -10.17
CA PRO A 111 -15.17 -15.09 -10.40
C PRO A 111 -14.83 -14.49 -11.77
N VAL A 112 -13.86 -13.58 -11.80
CA VAL A 112 -13.26 -13.10 -13.05
C VAL A 112 -12.41 -14.25 -13.57
N GLU A 113 -12.81 -14.82 -14.70
CA GLU A 113 -12.04 -15.79 -15.47
C GLU A 113 -10.63 -15.22 -15.70
N ALA A 114 -9.62 -15.95 -15.22
CA ALA A 114 -8.24 -15.64 -15.51
C ALA A 114 -8.00 -15.87 -17.01
N THR A 115 -7.76 -14.78 -17.75
CA THR A 115 -7.19 -14.88 -19.09
C THR A 115 -5.80 -15.48 -18.96
N PRO A 116 -5.49 -16.62 -19.60
CA PRO A 116 -4.11 -17.09 -19.65
C PRO A 116 -3.32 -16.16 -20.58
N ASP A 117 -2.25 -15.57 -20.05
CA ASP A 117 -1.28 -14.82 -20.83
C ASP A 117 -0.72 -15.72 -21.94
N ALA A 118 -0.86 -15.25 -23.19
CA ALA A 118 -0.24 -15.86 -24.35
C ALA A 118 1.24 -15.43 -24.41
N GLU A 119 2.10 -16.42 -24.63
CA GLU A 119 3.55 -16.33 -24.88
C GLU A 119 3.95 -15.36 -26.00
#